data_AF-A0A2E3KC07-F1
#
_entry.id   AF-A0A2E3KC07-F1
#
_cell.length_a   1.000
_cell.length_b   1.000
_cell.length_c   1.000
_cell.angle_alpha   90.00
_cell.angle_beta   90.00
_cell.angle_gamma   90.00
#
_symmetry.space_group_name_H-M   'P 1'
#
loop_
_entity.id
_entity.type
_entity.pdbx_description
1 polymer ?
#
loop_
_entity_poly.entity_id
_entity_poly.type
_entity_poly.pdbx_seq_one_letter_code
_entity_poly.pdbx_strand_id
1 'polypeptide(L)'
;MQSWANQNKYTYRLFGDEILEIIPPIYLKNCFGRWPVITDLARLLLIKNHLNNCAHRVIWLDADTFVFAPDKFNVKINEPHLVGREIWISKKLNKHWDTRKHVHNAFVCFTNASPVLDFLIYATERIVTNLTAASSPQLVGPKLYTHPNNLIRFPIMETAGMMSPAVMKDLIAGQRPL
;
A
#
# COMPACT_ATOMS: atom_id res chain seq x y z
N MET A 1 -10.85 11.50 1.89
CA MET A 1 -9.96 11.44 0.71
C MET A 1 -10.18 12.58 -0.26
N GLN A 2 -11.35 12.67 -0.91
CA GLN A 2 -11.65 13.72 -1.90
C GLN A 2 -11.43 15.15 -1.38
N SER A 3 -11.86 15.45 -0.15
CA SER A 3 -11.63 16.77 0.47
C SER A 3 -10.14 17.12 0.59
N TRP A 4 -9.31 16.18 1.05
CA TRP A 4 -7.85 16.35 1.13
C TRP A 4 -7.22 16.54 -0.25
N ALA A 5 -7.67 15.79 -1.27
CA ALA A 5 -7.21 15.97 -2.64
C ALA A 5 -7.56 17.37 -3.17
N ASN A 6 -8.79 17.85 -2.94
CA ASN A 6 -9.22 19.19 -3.35
C ASN A 6 -8.41 20.30 -2.67
N GLN A 7 -8.15 20.18 -1.36
CA GLN A 7 -7.32 21.13 -0.60
C GLN A 7 -5.90 21.26 -1.19
N ASN A 8 -5.34 20.14 -1.65
CA ASN A 8 -4.01 20.09 -2.26
C ASN A 8 -4.02 20.31 -3.78
N LYS A 9 -5.19 20.58 -4.39
CA LYS A 9 -5.38 20.74 -5.84
C LYS A 9 -4.95 19.51 -6.65
N TYR A 10 -5.20 18.32 -6.12
CA TYR A 10 -4.96 17.05 -6.79
C TYR A 10 -6.18 16.56 -7.53
N THR A 11 -5.96 15.87 -8.65
CA THR A 11 -7.01 15.09 -9.32
C THR A 11 -7.33 13.85 -8.49
N TYR A 12 -8.60 13.69 -8.10
CA TYR A 12 -9.09 12.52 -7.37
C TYR A 12 -9.80 11.55 -8.31
N ARG A 13 -9.51 10.25 -8.17
CA ARG A 13 -10.25 9.16 -8.83
C ARG A 13 -10.48 8.04 -7.81
N LEU A 14 -11.66 7.43 -7.89
CA LEU A 14 -12.01 6.21 -7.15
C LEU A 14 -12.09 5.07 -8.15
N PHE A 15 -11.62 3.89 -7.76
CA PHE A 15 -11.74 2.67 -8.55
C PHE A 15 -12.60 1.64 -7.82
N GLY A 16 -13.51 1.00 -8.54
CA GLY A 16 -14.32 -0.13 -8.08
C GLY A 16 -13.89 -1.44 -8.73
N ASP A 17 -14.85 -2.25 -9.15
CA ASP A 17 -14.60 -3.59 -9.72
C ASP A 17 -13.98 -3.56 -11.13
N GLU A 18 -13.95 -2.40 -11.80
CA GLU A 18 -13.29 -2.23 -13.09
C GLU A 18 -11.79 -2.55 -13.06
N ILE A 19 -11.19 -2.63 -11.86
CA ILE A 19 -9.82 -3.12 -11.68
C ILE A 19 -9.62 -4.54 -12.19
N LEU A 20 -10.69 -5.35 -12.30
CA LEU A 20 -10.59 -6.71 -12.82
C LEU A 20 -10.30 -6.73 -14.32
N GLU A 21 -10.69 -5.69 -15.06
CA GLU A 21 -10.55 -5.60 -16.52
C GLU A 21 -9.08 -5.46 -16.96
N ILE A 22 -8.21 -4.96 -16.06
CA ILE A 22 -6.80 -4.72 -16.34
C ILE A 22 -5.89 -5.86 -15.87
N ILE A 23 -6.42 -6.89 -15.20
CA ILE A 23 -5.62 -7.99 -14.67
C ILE A 23 -5.46 -9.10 -15.71
N PRO A 24 -4.23 -9.59 -15.96
CA PRO A 24 -4.04 -10.73 -16.84
C PRO A 24 -4.84 -11.97 -16.39
N PRO A 25 -5.54 -12.70 -17.28
CA PRO A 25 -6.38 -13.84 -16.90
C PRO A 25 -5.64 -14.93 -16.11
N ILE A 26 -4.38 -15.21 -16.47
CA ILE A 26 -3.54 -16.18 -15.76
C ILE A 26 -3.21 -15.73 -14.34
N TYR A 27 -3.00 -14.43 -14.14
CA TYR A 27 -2.77 -13.84 -12.82
C TYR A 27 -4.02 -13.99 -11.95
N LEU A 28 -5.19 -13.61 -12.49
CA LEU A 28 -6.47 -13.69 -11.79
C LEU A 28 -6.78 -15.13 -11.34
N LYS A 29 -6.56 -16.11 -12.22
CA LYS A 29 -6.69 -17.55 -11.89
C LYS A 29 -5.81 -17.93 -10.69
N ASN A 30 -4.55 -17.49 -10.69
CA ASN A 30 -3.58 -17.85 -9.66
C ASN A 30 -3.70 -16.99 -8.38
N CYS A 31 -4.65 -16.06 -8.32
CA CYS A 31 -5.02 -15.39 -7.07
C CYS A 31 -5.87 -16.27 -6.16
N PHE A 32 -6.46 -17.36 -6.67
CA PHE A 32 -7.34 -18.27 -5.90
C PHE A 32 -8.47 -17.52 -5.16
N GLY A 33 -9.08 -16.53 -5.83
CA GLY A 33 -10.17 -15.72 -5.26
C GLY A 33 -9.74 -14.70 -4.20
N ARG A 34 -8.44 -14.48 -4.00
CA ARG A 34 -7.95 -13.52 -3.00
C ARG A 34 -7.88 -12.10 -3.53
N TRP A 35 -8.91 -11.33 -3.21
CA TRP A 35 -8.99 -9.90 -3.50
C TRP A 35 -7.72 -9.10 -3.14
N PRO A 36 -7.09 -9.27 -1.97
CA PRO A 36 -5.86 -8.52 -1.65
C PRO A 36 -4.74 -8.69 -2.69
N VAL A 37 -4.58 -9.91 -3.22
CA VAL A 37 -3.56 -10.23 -4.23
C VAL A 37 -3.93 -9.61 -5.58
N ILE A 38 -5.22 -9.64 -5.95
CA ILE A 38 -5.73 -8.99 -7.17
C ILE A 38 -5.47 -7.48 -7.11
N THR A 39 -5.84 -6.85 -6.00
CA THR A 39 -5.67 -5.40 -5.79
C THR A 39 -4.21 -4.99 -5.75
N ASP A 40 -3.31 -5.88 -5.30
CA ASP A 40 -1.88 -5.58 -5.25
C ASP A 40 -1.27 -5.30 -6.62
N LEU A 41 -1.64 -6.09 -7.64
CA LEU A 41 -1.22 -5.83 -9.02
C LEU A 41 -2.04 -4.70 -9.65
N ALA A 42 -3.36 -4.68 -9.48
CA ALA A 42 -4.23 -3.67 -10.10
C ALA A 42 -3.77 -2.26 -9.77
N ARG A 43 -3.47 -2.00 -8.50
CA ARG A 43 -2.92 -0.74 -8.00
C ARG A 43 -1.67 -0.31 -8.75
N LEU A 44 -0.72 -1.21 -8.93
CA LEU A 44 0.53 -0.90 -9.63
C LEU A 44 0.31 -0.59 -11.11
N LEU A 45 -0.55 -1.36 -11.79
CA LEU A 45 -0.90 -1.15 -13.19
C LEU A 45 -1.66 0.16 -13.40
N LEU A 46 -2.62 0.50 -12.53
CA LEU A 46 -3.34 1.77 -12.58
C LEU A 46 -2.40 2.96 -12.36
N ILE A 47 -1.51 2.85 -11.37
CA ILE A 47 -0.47 3.87 -11.13
C ILE A 47 0.36 4.07 -12.40
N LYS A 48 0.88 2.99 -12.99
CA LYS A 48 1.69 3.08 -14.22
C LYS A 48 0.91 3.70 -15.38
N ASN A 49 -0.34 3.28 -15.57
CA ASN A 49 -1.21 3.82 -16.61
C ASN A 49 -1.44 5.33 -16.44
N HIS A 50 -1.70 5.80 -15.23
CA HIS A 50 -1.85 7.23 -14.97
C HIS A 50 -0.56 8.01 -15.19
N LEU A 51 0.58 7.48 -14.76
CA LEU A 51 1.88 8.09 -14.97
C LEU A 51 2.27 8.21 -16.45
N ASN A 52 1.86 7.25 -17.28
CA ASN A 52 2.13 7.28 -18.71
C ASN A 52 1.25 8.26 -19.48
N ASN A 53 0.03 8.53 -19.00
CA ASN A 53 -0.98 9.24 -19.79
C ASN A 53 -1.31 10.65 -19.31
N CYS A 54 -1.35 10.90 -18.00
CA CYS A 54 -1.96 12.13 -17.48
C CYS A 54 -1.42 12.65 -16.16
N ALA A 55 -0.44 11.98 -15.54
CA ALA A 55 0.08 12.36 -14.24
C ALA A 55 1.61 12.33 -14.22
N HIS A 56 2.23 13.33 -13.59
CA HIS A 56 3.66 13.28 -13.26
C HIS A 56 3.94 12.41 -12.01
N ARG A 57 2.97 12.40 -11.09
CA ARG A 57 3.02 11.68 -9.81
C ARG A 57 1.64 11.10 -9.52
N VAL A 58 1.60 9.87 -9.05
CA VAL A 58 0.35 9.22 -8.60
C VAL A 58 0.52 8.80 -7.16
N ILE A 59 -0.49 9.12 -6.35
CA ILE A 59 -0.61 8.69 -4.95
C ILE A 59 -1.79 7.72 -4.91
N TRP A 60 -1.53 6.52 -4.41
CA TRP A 60 -2.56 5.53 -4.13
C TRP A 60 -2.79 5.45 -2.63
N LEU A 61 -4.07 5.38 -2.25
CA LEU A 61 -4.53 5.10 -0.91
C LEU A 61 -5.66 4.06 -1.00
N ASP A 62 -5.62 3.04 -0.15
CA ASP A 62 -6.70 2.05 -0.09
C ASP A 62 -8.02 2.68 0.39
N ALA A 63 -9.14 2.07 -0.02
CA ALA A 63 -10.48 2.64 0.20
C ALA A 63 -10.88 2.78 1.68
N ASP A 64 -10.26 2.00 2.56
CA ASP A 64 -10.43 2.03 4.01
C ASP A 64 -9.47 3.02 4.72
N THR A 65 -8.75 3.85 3.96
CA THR A 65 -7.85 4.87 4.53
C THR A 65 -8.58 6.15 4.94
N PHE A 66 -8.31 6.63 6.15
CA PHE A 66 -8.86 7.87 6.69
C PHE A 66 -7.78 8.93 6.96
N VAL A 67 -7.95 10.13 6.42
CA VAL A 67 -7.07 11.29 6.65
C VAL A 67 -7.71 12.19 7.72
N PHE A 68 -7.22 12.09 8.95
CA PHE A 68 -7.79 12.80 10.12
C PHE A 68 -7.09 14.13 10.45
N ALA A 69 -5.90 14.36 9.90
CA ALA A 69 -5.13 15.61 10.08
C ALA A 69 -4.58 16.06 8.71
N PRO A 70 -5.46 16.55 7.81
CA PRO A 70 -5.10 16.81 6.41
C PRO A 70 -3.93 17.77 6.26
N ASP A 71 -3.85 18.81 7.09
CA ASP A 71 -2.76 19.80 7.06
C ASP A 71 -1.39 19.22 7.44
N LYS A 72 -1.38 18.07 8.13
CA LYS A 72 -0.16 17.34 8.50
C LYS A 72 0.18 16.20 7.53
N PHE A 73 -0.67 15.93 6.55
CA PHE A 73 -0.49 14.85 5.58
C PHE A 73 0.04 15.39 4.24
N ASN A 74 1.31 15.78 4.23
CA ASN A 74 1.99 16.39 3.09
C ASN A 74 2.92 15.38 2.42
N VAL A 75 2.60 14.94 1.20
CA VAL A 75 3.39 13.95 0.47
C VAL A 75 4.74 14.55 0.06
N LYS A 76 5.85 13.87 0.41
CA LYS A 76 7.21 14.30 0.07
C LYS A 76 7.42 14.27 -1.45
N ILE A 77 7.35 15.44 -2.09
CA ILE A 77 7.39 15.56 -3.55
C ILE A 77 8.77 15.32 -4.19
N ASN A 78 9.84 15.26 -3.41
CA ASN A 78 11.21 15.13 -3.92
C ASN A 78 11.64 13.68 -4.17
N GLU A 79 10.88 12.70 -3.68
CA GLU A 79 11.22 11.28 -3.81
C GLU A 79 10.50 10.65 -5.01
N PRO A 80 11.18 9.87 -5.86
CA PRO A 80 10.55 9.23 -7.02
C PRO A 80 9.52 8.17 -6.59
N HIS A 81 9.63 7.64 -5.37
CA HIS A 81 8.60 6.81 -4.76
C HIS A 81 8.53 6.98 -3.24
N LEU A 82 7.37 6.64 -2.67
CA LEU A 82 7.15 6.55 -1.23
C LEU A 82 6.31 5.31 -0.91
N VAL A 83 6.55 4.73 0.26
CA VAL A 83 5.72 3.66 0.84
C VAL A 83 5.24 4.08 2.24
N GLY A 84 4.16 3.48 2.73
CA GLY A 84 3.63 3.77 4.06
C GLY A 84 4.39 3.05 5.19
N ARG A 85 4.27 3.58 6.41
CA ARG A 85 4.88 3.02 7.63
C ARG A 85 3.88 2.14 8.37
N GLU A 86 4.26 0.92 8.67
CA GLU A 86 3.49 0.08 9.60
C GLU A 86 4.22 -0.02 10.95
N ILE A 87 3.52 0.31 12.04
CA ILE A 87 3.95 0.02 13.40
C ILE A 87 2.94 -0.96 14.00
N TRP A 88 3.32 -2.23 14.01
CA TRP A 88 2.47 -3.29 14.52
C TRP A 88 2.73 -3.51 16.01
N ILE A 89 1.75 -3.17 16.84
CA ILE A 89 1.77 -3.42 18.29
C ILE A 89 0.91 -4.65 18.59
N SER A 90 1.51 -5.66 19.22
CA SER A 90 0.80 -6.89 19.62
C SER A 90 1.32 -7.45 20.94
N LYS A 91 0.48 -8.21 21.65
CA LYS A 91 0.93 -9.00 22.82
C LYS A 91 1.55 -10.30 22.34
N LYS A 92 2.75 -10.62 22.85
CA LYS A 92 3.35 -11.94 22.77
C LYS A 92 2.59 -12.93 23.66
N LEU A 93 2.84 -14.23 23.44
CA LEU A 93 2.29 -15.32 24.24
C LEU A 93 2.58 -15.17 25.75
N ASN A 94 3.72 -14.57 26.09
CA ASN A 94 4.12 -14.26 27.47
C ASN A 94 3.48 -12.97 28.04
N LYS A 95 2.43 -12.44 27.39
CA LYS A 95 1.68 -11.22 27.75
C LYS A 95 2.48 -9.90 27.67
N HIS A 96 3.74 -9.93 27.26
CA HIS A 96 4.50 -8.70 26.99
C HIS A 96 4.13 -8.09 25.65
N TRP A 97 4.15 -6.76 25.57
CA TRP A 97 3.95 -6.03 24.33
C TRP A 97 5.21 -6.08 23.46
N ASP A 98 5.00 -6.26 22.16
CA ASP A 98 6.02 -6.19 21.12
C ASP A 98 5.63 -5.12 20.12
N THR A 99 6.64 -4.42 19.60
CA THR A 99 6.45 -3.44 18.53
C THR A 99 7.30 -3.85 17.35
N ARG A 100 6.69 -3.99 16.17
CA ARG A 100 7.42 -4.28 14.92
C ARG A 100 7.21 -3.15 13.94
N LYS A 101 8.29 -2.75 13.27
CA LYS A 101 8.27 -1.69 12.26
C LYS A 101 8.47 -2.31 10.88
N HIS A 102 7.48 -2.12 10.02
CA HIS A 102 7.50 -2.58 8.64
C HIS A 102 7.10 -1.45 7.70
N VAL A 103 7.00 -1.76 6.41
CA VAL A 103 6.39 -0.90 5.41
C VAL A 103 5.11 -1.57 4.93
N HIS A 104 4.11 -0.77 4.57
CA HIS A 104 2.89 -1.25 3.95
C HIS A 104 2.66 -0.57 2.61
N ASN A 105 1.72 -1.13 1.87
CA ASN A 105 1.42 -0.78 0.50
C ASN A 105 0.01 -0.18 0.32
N ALA A 106 -0.77 -0.06 1.41
CA ALA A 106 -2.02 0.69 1.46
C ALA A 106 -1.83 2.21 1.20
N PHE A 107 -0.60 2.72 1.33
CA PHE A 107 -0.17 3.99 0.76
C PHE A 107 1.06 3.74 -0.10
N VAL A 108 1.01 4.19 -1.35
CA VAL A 108 2.19 4.29 -2.20
C VAL A 108 2.14 5.55 -3.05
N CYS A 109 3.30 6.09 -3.37
CA CYS A 109 3.43 7.20 -4.30
C CYS A 109 4.53 6.87 -5.30
N PHE A 110 4.32 7.19 -6.58
CA PHE A 110 5.32 6.98 -7.63
C PHE A 110 5.36 8.12 -8.63
N THR A 111 6.52 8.31 -9.26
CA THR A 111 6.71 9.03 -10.53
C THR A 111 7.36 8.08 -11.55
N ASN A 112 7.41 8.48 -12.83
CA ASN A 112 8.11 7.71 -13.86
C ASN A 112 9.63 7.59 -13.64
N ALA A 113 10.22 8.37 -12.73
CA ALA A 113 11.63 8.26 -12.38
C ALA A 113 11.94 7.08 -11.45
N SER A 114 10.92 6.41 -10.89
CA SER A 114 11.14 5.29 -9.96
C SER A 114 11.28 3.95 -10.69
N PRO A 115 12.45 3.28 -10.62
CA PRO A 115 12.58 1.92 -11.15
C PRO A 115 11.81 0.89 -10.31
N VAL A 116 11.41 1.26 -9.08
CA VAL A 116 10.74 0.36 -8.13
C VAL A 116 9.34 0.00 -8.62
N LEU A 117 8.64 0.90 -9.31
CA LEU A 117 7.29 0.60 -9.83
C LEU A 117 7.33 -0.56 -10.83
N ASP A 118 8.20 -0.48 -11.82
CA ASP A 118 8.33 -1.50 -12.87
C ASP A 118 8.85 -2.83 -12.27
N PHE A 119 9.78 -2.76 -11.32
CA PHE A 119 10.23 -3.93 -10.57
C PHE A 119 9.08 -4.59 -9.78
N LEU A 120 8.25 -3.82 -9.09
CA LEU A 120 7.15 -4.37 -8.30
C LEU A 120 6.07 -4.99 -9.18
N ILE A 121 5.78 -4.40 -10.34
CA ILE A 121 4.88 -4.99 -11.36
C ILE A 121 5.44 -6.34 -11.79
N TYR A 122 6.69 -6.35 -12.28
CA TYR A 122 7.38 -7.56 -12.72
C TYR A 122 7.39 -8.65 -11.64
N ALA A 123 7.80 -8.31 -10.42
CA ALA A 123 7.91 -9.26 -9.32
C ALA A 123 6.54 -9.82 -8.92
N THR A 124 5.52 -8.96 -8.85
CA THR A 124 4.15 -9.36 -8.50
C THR A 124 3.59 -10.36 -9.53
N GLU A 125 3.68 -10.02 -10.82
CA GLU A 125 3.24 -10.88 -11.91
C GLU A 125 3.99 -12.21 -11.91
N ARG A 126 5.33 -12.17 -11.77
CA ARG A 126 6.16 -13.37 -11.76
C ARG A 126 5.84 -14.27 -10.58
N ILE A 127 5.70 -13.73 -9.38
CA ILE A 127 5.41 -14.52 -8.17
C ILE A 127 4.05 -15.21 -8.31
N VAL A 128 2.99 -14.48 -8.63
CA VAL A 128 1.63 -15.03 -8.66
C VAL A 128 1.44 -15.99 -9.82
N THR A 129 2.01 -15.71 -11.00
CA THR A 129 1.90 -16.62 -12.16
C THR A 129 2.57 -17.98 -11.90
N ASN A 130 3.53 -18.06 -10.98
CA ASN A 130 4.20 -19.32 -10.60
C ASN A 130 3.61 -19.98 -9.34
N LEU A 131 2.55 -19.45 -8.74
CA LEU A 131 1.89 -20.10 -7.61
C LEU A 131 1.16 -21.37 -8.08
N THR A 132 1.49 -22.50 -7.44
CA THR A 132 0.77 -23.77 -7.62
C THR A 132 -0.34 -23.97 -6.59
N ALA A 133 -0.33 -23.17 -5.52
CA ALA A 133 -1.29 -23.24 -4.44
C ALA A 133 -1.49 -21.85 -3.82
N ALA A 134 -2.56 -21.75 -3.06
CA ALA A 134 -3.02 -20.52 -2.46
C ALA A 134 -2.03 -20.04 -1.37
N SER A 135 -1.30 -18.94 -1.59
CA SER A 135 -0.34 -18.33 -0.64
C SER A 135 -0.91 -17.27 0.34
N SER A 136 -0.08 -16.71 1.23
CA SER A 136 -0.51 -15.63 2.14
C SER A 136 -1.02 -14.40 1.36
N PRO A 137 -2.12 -13.75 1.77
CA PRO A 137 -2.63 -12.53 1.11
C PRO A 137 -1.64 -11.36 1.16
N GLN A 138 -0.62 -11.43 2.02
CA GLN A 138 0.42 -10.40 2.13
C GLN A 138 1.63 -10.65 1.21
N LEU A 139 1.64 -11.77 0.46
CA LEU A 139 2.83 -12.24 -0.27
C LEU A 139 3.40 -11.17 -1.22
N VAL A 140 2.54 -10.63 -2.10
CA VAL A 140 2.91 -9.61 -3.09
C VAL A 140 2.59 -8.18 -2.64
N GLY A 141 2.01 -8.05 -1.45
CA GLY A 141 1.78 -6.78 -0.78
C GLY A 141 2.88 -6.47 0.24
N PRO A 142 2.57 -6.28 1.53
CA PRO A 142 3.55 -5.83 2.53
C PRO A 142 4.82 -6.68 2.63
N LYS A 143 4.74 -8.01 2.42
CA LYS A 143 5.93 -8.87 2.43
C LYS A 143 6.85 -8.56 1.27
N LEU A 144 6.34 -8.45 0.04
CA LEU A 144 7.15 -8.10 -1.12
C LEU A 144 7.79 -6.72 -0.95
N TYR A 145 7.13 -5.75 -0.34
CA TYR A 145 7.69 -4.41 -0.13
C TYR A 145 8.75 -4.38 0.96
N THR A 146 8.56 -5.18 2.03
CA THR A 146 9.49 -5.24 3.16
C THR A 146 10.85 -5.80 2.76
N HIS A 147 10.93 -6.77 1.85
CA HIS A 147 12.20 -7.38 1.45
C HIS A 147 13.16 -6.38 0.77
N PRO A 148 12.79 -5.70 -0.34
CA PRO A 148 13.62 -4.66 -0.94
C PRO A 148 13.87 -3.50 0.02
N ASN A 149 12.86 -3.07 0.79
CA ASN A 149 13.05 -2.00 1.76
C ASN A 149 14.16 -2.32 2.79
N ASN A 150 14.28 -3.59 3.21
CA ASN A 150 15.35 -3.99 4.12
C ASN A 150 16.75 -3.90 3.50
N LEU A 151 16.85 -3.99 2.17
CA LEU A 151 18.11 -3.93 1.42
C LEU A 151 18.48 -2.50 1.03
N ILE A 152 17.54 -1.77 0.44
CA ILE A 152 17.81 -0.48 -0.20
C ILE A 152 17.15 0.72 0.49
N ARG A 153 16.40 0.49 1.59
CA ARG A 153 15.78 1.53 2.42
C ARG A 153 14.93 2.50 1.59
N PHE A 154 13.72 2.07 1.24
CA PHE A 154 12.78 2.93 0.52
C PHE A 154 12.54 4.26 1.27
N PRO A 155 12.27 5.36 0.56
CA PRO A 155 11.74 6.56 1.19
C PRO A 155 10.35 6.28 1.78
N ILE A 156 10.15 6.67 3.05
CA ILE A 156 8.95 6.32 3.81
C ILE A 156 8.14 7.57 4.15
N MET A 157 6.83 7.45 3.96
CA MET A 157 5.83 8.42 4.41
C MET A 157 5.39 8.03 5.83
N GLU A 158 6.10 8.51 6.84
CA GLU A 158 5.85 8.16 8.25
C GLU A 158 4.45 8.60 8.75
N THR A 159 3.85 9.60 8.11
CA THR A 159 2.48 10.06 8.41
C THR A 159 1.39 9.25 7.69
N ALA A 160 1.75 8.32 6.80
CA ALA A 160 0.86 7.29 6.27
C ALA A 160 1.06 6.03 7.11
N GLY A 161 0.31 5.92 8.20
CA GLY A 161 0.42 4.84 9.18
C GLY A 161 -0.71 3.82 9.10
N MET A 162 -0.45 2.61 9.61
CA MET A 162 -1.48 1.60 9.87
C MET A 162 -1.62 1.35 11.38
N MET A 163 -2.86 1.22 11.85
CA MET A 163 -3.16 0.95 13.26
C MET A 163 -3.36 -0.55 13.49
N SER A 164 -2.66 -1.14 14.46
CA SER A 164 -2.92 -2.52 14.85
C SER A 164 -4.27 -2.64 15.60
N PRO A 165 -4.92 -3.82 15.62
CA PRO A 165 -6.20 -3.99 16.30
C PRO A 165 -6.19 -3.60 17.78
N ALA A 166 -5.06 -3.79 18.47
CA ALA A 166 -4.89 -3.38 19.86
C ALA A 166 -4.97 -1.86 20.02
N VAL A 167 -4.23 -1.12 19.19
CA VAL A 167 -4.24 0.35 19.19
C VAL A 167 -5.63 0.88 18.83
N MET A 168 -6.27 0.30 17.81
CA MET A 168 -7.62 0.70 17.40
C MET A 168 -8.63 0.51 18.54
N LYS A 169 -8.54 -0.60 19.28
CA LYS A 169 -9.41 -0.86 20.43
C LYS A 169 -9.24 0.19 21.52
N ASP A 170 -8.00 0.55 21.85
CA ASP A 170 -7.71 1.55 22.90
C ASP A 170 -8.21 2.94 22.48
N LEU A 171 -8.03 3.32 21.21
CA LEU A 171 -8.53 4.58 20.67
C LEU A 171 -10.06 4.65 20.70
N ILE A 172 -10.77 3.57 20.32
CA ILE A 172 -12.24 3.52 20.39
C ILE A 172 -12.71 3.65 21.85
N ALA A 173 -11.97 3.09 22.81
CA ALA A 173 -12.28 3.20 24.23
C ALA A 173 -11.97 4.60 24.83
N GLY A 174 -11.44 5.54 24.03
CA GLY A 174 -11.00 6.86 24.51
C GLY A 174 -9.78 6.79 25.43
N GLN A 175 -9.06 5.66 25.43
CA GLN A 175 -7.86 5.47 26.23
C GLN A 175 -6.64 5.96 25.44
N ARG A 176 -5.63 6.47 26.15
CA ARG A 176 -4.35 6.76 25.50
C ARG A 176 -3.75 5.43 25.02
N PRO A 177 -3.27 5.32 23.77
CA PRO A 177 -2.58 4.12 23.31
C PRO A 177 -1.38 3.84 24.23
N LEU A 178 -1.26 2.58 24.62
CA LEU A 178 -0.33 2.03 25.63
C LEU A 178 1.13 2.46 25.45
#